data_AF-A0A8J7ADX3-F1
#
_entry.id   AF-A0A8J7ADX3-F1
#
_cell.length_a   1.000
_cell.length_b   1.000
_cell.length_c   1.000
_cell.angle_alpha   90.00
_cell.angle_beta   90.00
_cell.angle_gamma   90.00
#
_symmetry.space_group_name_H-M   'P 1'
#
loop_
_entity.id
_entity.type
_entity.pdbx_description
1 polymer ?
#
loop_
_entity_poly.entity_id
_entity_poly.type
_entity_poly.pdbx_seq_one_letter_code
_entity_poly.pdbx_strand_id
1 'polypeptide(L)' 'MDVYFVLNAVTFVWNEEKARINPSNHDGITFQQATEAFFDPFVVVLVTQSEKSQIKLSSGSYLVVFEDSSIE' A
#
# COMPACT_ATOMS: atom_id res chain seq x y z
N MET A 1 -7.38 -6.17 13.65
CA MET A 1 -6.28 -7.13 13.85
C MET A 1 -5.30 -6.96 12.71
N ASP A 2 -4.02 -7.28 12.90
CA ASP A 2 -3.04 -7.20 11.81
C ASP A 2 -3.05 -8.49 10.98
N VAL A 3 -3.07 -8.30 9.67
CA VAL A 3 -2.98 -9.38 8.67
C VAL A 3 -1.60 -9.32 8.06
N TYR A 4 -0.90 -10.45 8.08
CA TYR A 4 0.41 -10.62 7.50
C TYR A 4 0.29 -11.36 6.17
N PHE A 5 0.88 -10.79 5.12
CA PHE A 5 0.85 -11.36 3.78
C PHE A 5 2.24 -11.32 3.17
N VAL A 6 2.72 -12.46 2.66
CA VAL A 6 4.05 -12.57 2.07
C VAL A 6 3.93 -12.67 0.55
N LEU A 7 4.60 -11.77 -0.17
CA LEU A 7 4.71 -11.80 -1.62
C LEU A 7 6.18 -11.56 -2.00
N ASN A 8 6.76 -12.44 -2.83
CA ASN A 8 8.16 -12.37 -3.27
C ASN A 8 9.17 -12.15 -2.13
N ALA A 9 8.99 -12.87 -1.01
CA ALA A 9 9.79 -12.77 0.22
C ALA A 9 9.73 -11.41 0.95
N VAL A 10 8.81 -10.52 0.58
CA VAL A 10 8.49 -9.29 1.33
C VAL A 10 7.23 -9.54 2.15
N THR A 11 7.28 -9.19 3.43
CA THR A 11 6.11 -9.23 4.32
C THR A 11 5.40 -7.89 4.32
N PHE A 12 4.15 -7.90 3.90
CA PHE A 12 3.21 -6.79 3.99
C PHE A 12 2.32 -7.00 5.21
N VAL A 13 2.01 -5.88 5.89
CA VAL A 13 1.18 -5.88 7.10
C VAL A 13 0.14 -4.79 6.96
N TRP A 14 -1.11 -5.11 7.29
CA TRP A 14 -2.20 -4.13 7.32
C TRP A 14 -3.26 -4.50 8.36
N ASN A 15 -4.10 -3.53 8.72
CA ASN A 15 -5.24 -3.77 9.57
C ASN A 15 -6.39 -4.45 8.79
N GLU A 16 -6.95 -5.50 9.37
CA GLU A 16 -8.04 -6.30 8.82
C GLU A 16 -9.29 -5.48 8.49
N GLU A 17 -9.67 -4.54 9.36
CA GLU A 17 -10.87 -3.73 9.12
C GLU A 17 -10.66 -2.76 7.95
N LYS A 18 -9.45 -2.21 7.82
CA LYS A 18 -9.07 -1.42 6.65
C LYS A 18 -9.11 -2.25 5.36
N ALA A 19 -8.64 -3.50 5.40
CA ALA A 19 -8.70 -4.39 4.26
C ALA A 19 -10.13 -4.67 3.79
N ARG A 20 -11.09 -4.73 4.72
CA ARG A 20 -12.50 -4.94 4.43
C ARG A 20 -13.13 -3.75 3.69
N ILE A 21 -12.75 -2.54 4.03
CA ILE A 21 -13.31 -1.31 3.43
C ILE A 21 -12.53 -0.82 2.20
N ASN A 22 -11.26 -1.20 2.04
CA ASN A 22 -10.39 -0.73 0.97
C ASN A 22 -10.98 -0.90 -0.44
N PRO A 23 -11.57 -2.05 -0.81
CA PRO A 23 -12.17 -2.20 -2.14
C PRO A 23 -13.32 -1.21 -2.39
N SER A 24 -14.08 -0.83 -1.36
CA SER A 24 -15.14 0.17 -1.50
C SER A 24 -14.58 1.58 -1.69
N ASN A 25 -13.43 1.88 -1.10
CA ASN A 25 -12.80 3.21 -1.15
C ASN A 25 -11.88 3.39 -2.36
N HIS A 26 -11.42 2.29 -2.97
CA HIS A 26 -10.35 2.28 -3.99
C HIS A 26 -10.72 1.42 -5.20
N ASP A 27 -11.90 1.65 -5.80
CA ASP A 27 -12.30 1.08 -7.09
C ASP A 27 -12.21 -0.46 -7.17
N GLY A 28 -12.50 -1.15 -6.07
CA GLY A 28 -12.44 -2.60 -5.95
C GLY A 28 -11.05 -3.17 -5.67
N ILE A 29 -10.01 -2.34 -5.56
CA ILE A 29 -8.64 -2.80 -5.31
C ILE A 29 -8.50 -3.29 -3.87
N THR A 30 -7.96 -4.50 -3.71
CA THR A 30 -7.58 -5.06 -2.40
C THR A 30 -6.14 -4.72 -2.03
N PHE A 31 -5.76 -4.82 -0.75
CA PHE A 31 -4.37 -4.63 -0.36
C PHE A 31 -3.43 -5.66 -1.01
N GLN A 32 -3.87 -6.92 -1.14
CA GLN A 32 -3.13 -7.96 -1.84
C GLN A 32 -2.78 -7.52 -3.27
N GLN A 33 -3.74 -7.00 -4.03
CA GLN A 33 -3.47 -6.49 -5.38
C GLN A 33 -2.56 -5.26 -5.35
N ALA A 34 -2.75 -4.34 -4.41
CA ALA A 34 -1.88 -3.17 -4.28
C ALA A 34 -0.42 -3.53 -4.01
N THR A 35 -0.14 -4.67 -3.35
CA THR A 35 1.24 -5.13 -3.10
C THR A 35 2.00 -5.46 -4.39
N GLU A 36 1.32 -5.81 -5.48
CA GLU A 36 1.95 -6.12 -6.77
C GLU A 36 2.69 -4.90 -7.35
N ALA A 37 2.18 -3.69 -7.10
CA ALA A 37 2.78 -2.45 -7.57
C ALA A 37 4.18 -2.19 -6.99
N PHE A 38 4.51 -2.80 -5.84
CA PHE A 38 5.86 -2.71 -5.26
C PHE A 38 6.93 -3.45 -6.09
N PHE A 39 6.51 -4.36 -6.98
CA PHE A 39 7.38 -5.13 -7.85
C PHE A 39 7.33 -4.67 -9.30
N ASP A 40 6.61 -3.58 -9.59
CA ASP A 40 6.62 -2.99 -10.92
C ASP A 40 7.99 -2.32 -11.19
N PRO A 41 8.69 -2.69 -12.27
CA PRO A 41 10.04 -2.20 -12.56
C PRO A 41 10.09 -0.69 -12.88
N PHE A 42 8.94 -0.06 -13.12
CA PHE A 42 8.81 1.37 -13.40
C PHE A 42 8.36 2.18 -12.17
N VAL A 43 8.31 1.54 -11.02
CA VAL A 43 7.89 2.12 -9.74
C VAL A 43 9.07 2.25 -8.80
N VAL A 44 9.29 3.45 -8.26
CA VAL A 44 10.36 3.74 -7.29
C VAL A 44 9.72 3.98 -5.92
N VAL A 45 9.95 3.07 -4.97
CA VAL A 45 9.47 3.25 -3.60
C VAL A 45 10.36 4.25 -2.86
N LEU A 46 9.79 5.36 -2.37
CA LEU A 46 10.48 6.34 -1.52
C LEU A 46 10.06 6.12 -0.07
N VAL A 47 10.92 5.45 0.70
CA VAL A 47 10.73 5.34 2.14
C VAL A 47 11.15 6.67 2.78
N THR A 48 10.17 7.44 3.27
CA THR A 48 10.42 8.67 4.03
C THR A 48 10.22 8.40 5.52
N GLN A 49 10.98 9.08 6.40
CA GLN A 49 10.88 8.91 7.86
C GLN A 49 9.57 9.45 8.48
N SER A 50 8.62 9.95 7.69
CA SER A 50 7.26 10.24 8.14
C SER A 50 6.44 8.95 8.19
N GLU A 51 5.41 8.89 9.04
CA GLU A 51 4.43 7.78 9.21
C GLU A 51 3.65 7.39 7.93
N LYS A 52 4.08 7.84 6.75
CA LYS A 52 3.49 7.58 5.45
C LYS A 52 4.61 7.19 4.48
N SER A 53 4.53 5.97 3.95
CA SER A 53 5.39 5.54 2.85
C SER A 53 4.80 6.07 1.54
N GLN A 54 5.65 6.63 0.66
CA GLN A 54 5.19 7.12 -0.65
C GLN A 54 5.92 6.36 -1.75
N ILE A 55 5.17 5.93 -2.76
CA ILE A 55 5.71 5.33 -3.97
C ILE A 55 5.72 6.39 -5.06
N LYS A 56 6.87 6.64 -5.69
CA LYS A 56 6.99 7.54 -6.85
C LYS A 56 6.98 6.73 -8.14
N LEU A 57 6.02 7.03 -9.01
CA LEU A 57 5.94 6.43 -10.33
C LEU A 57 6.92 7.11 -11.29
N SER A 58 7.40 6.37 -12.29
CA SER A 58 8.27 6.87 -13.37
C SER A 58 7.67 8.06 -14.15
N SER A 59 6.35 8.23 -14.14
CA SER A 59 5.64 9.39 -14.69
C SER A 59 5.88 10.70 -13.92
N GLY A 60 6.53 10.65 -12.75
CA GLY A 60 6.67 11.78 -11.83
C GLY A 60 5.50 11.94 -10.86
N SER A 61 4.46 11.10 -10.96
CA SER A 61 3.34 11.04 -10.01
C SER A 61 3.73 10.26 -8.74
N TYR A 62 3.05 10.53 -7.62
CA TYR A 62 3.23 9.77 -6.38
C TYR A 62 1.98 8.93 -6.10
N LEU A 63 2.16 7.61 -5.98
CA LEU A 63 1.22 6.70 -5.34
C LEU A 63 1.49 6.76 -3.84
N VAL A 64 0.64 7.46 -3.09
CA VAL A 64 0.75 7.47 -1.63
C VAL A 64 0.34 6.10 -1.12
N VAL A 65 1.25 5.39 -0.44
CA VAL A 65 0.86 4.18 0.31
C VAL A 65 0.27 4.68 1.61
N PHE A 66 -1.05 4.72 1.65
CA PHE A 66 -1.79 5.11 2.84
C PHE A 66 -1.59 4.03 3.91
N GLU A 67 -0.76 4.29 4.92
CA GLU A 67 -1.28 4.03 6.26
C GLU A 67 -2.33 5.11 6.48
N ASP A 68 -3.58 4.73 6.27
CA ASP A 68 -4.72 5.60 6.48
C ASP A 68 -4.65 6.19 7.89
N SER A 69 -4.27 7.47 8.00
CA SER A 69 -4.26 8.22 9.25
C SER A 69 -5.65 8.78 9.60
N SER A 70 -6.69 8.28 8.94
CA SER A 70 -8.07 8.74 9.12
C SER A 70 -8.86 7.64 9.85
N ILE A 71 -8.65 7.55 11.17
CA ILE A 71 -9.62 7.20 12.22
C ILE A 71 -8.88 7.48 13.54
N GLU A 72 -9.16 8.63 14.14
CA GLU A 72 -9.63 8.61 15.52
C GLU A 72 -11.07 8.09 15.53
#